data_AF-A0AAW0XW84-F1
#
_entry.id   AF-A0AAW0XW84-F1
#
_cell.length_a   1.000
_cell.length_b   1.000
_cell.length_c   1.000
_cell.angle_alpha   90.00
_cell.angle_beta   90.00
_cell.angle_gamma   90.00
#
_symmetry.space_group_name_H-M   'P 1'
#
loop_
_entity.id
_entity.type
_entity.pdbx_description
1 polymer ?
#
loop_
_entity_poly.entity_id
_entity_poly.type
_entity_poly.pdbx_seq_one_letter_code
_entity_poly.pdbx_strand_id
1 'polypeptide(L)'
;MLQVRIQCIQTLESIFSHTDSEISTPYIHALAPRILEYLHEAHSRVSSQGELQLITESVSAMELLIPRTLPEHRNELVGVLVGIMVGALQDTNRLSSVNQPTRQLHQYALARLQKIGPQYPQEFRTVLTSKPELRLRLESALRGQQEARSKVDSSLGQDSMQHQPTIKLKTDFSNFASKT
;
A
#
# COMPACT_ATOMS: atom_id res chain seq x y z
N MET A 1 -8.36 -11.91 -23.46
CA MET A 1 -6.92 -11.54 -23.57
C MET A 1 -6.34 -11.10 -22.22
N LEU A 2 -7.00 -10.25 -21.42
CA LEU A 2 -6.50 -9.79 -20.11
C LEU A 2 -6.31 -10.91 -19.08
N GLN A 3 -7.28 -11.82 -18.95
CA GLN A 3 -7.20 -12.96 -18.02
C GLN A 3 -5.97 -13.85 -18.28
N VAL A 4 -5.63 -14.06 -19.55
CA VAL A 4 -4.45 -14.84 -19.94
C VAL A 4 -3.18 -14.14 -19.48
N ARG A 5 -3.09 -12.81 -19.63
CA ARG A 5 -1.93 -12.03 -19.14
C ARG A 5 -1.76 -12.17 -17.63
N ILE A 6 -2.85 -12.14 -16.86
CA ILE A 6 -2.82 -12.33 -15.41
C ILE A 6 -2.27 -13.72 -15.07
N GLN A 7 -2.79 -14.77 -15.70
CA GLN A 7 -2.30 -16.14 -15.51
C GLN A 7 -0.83 -16.30 -15.90
N CYS A 8 -0.39 -15.64 -16.98
CA CYS A 8 1.02 -15.62 -17.35
C CYS A 8 1.87 -15.00 -16.23
N ILE A 9 1.49 -13.85 -15.68
CA ILE A 9 2.24 -13.20 -14.59
C ILE A 9 2.29 -14.10 -13.35
N GLN A 10 1.18 -14.71 -12.94
CA GLN A 10 1.15 -15.64 -11.79
C GLN A 10 2.05 -16.87 -12.02
N THR A 11 2.11 -17.37 -13.25
CA THR A 11 3.02 -18.46 -13.63
C THR A 11 4.47 -18.00 -13.59
N LEU A 12 4.77 -16.79 -14.07
CA LEU A 12 6.11 -16.21 -14.03
C LEU A 12 6.58 -15.97 -12.60
N GLU A 13 5.72 -15.53 -11.70
CA GLU A 13 6.01 -15.43 -10.27
C GLU A 13 6.44 -16.79 -9.68
N SER A 14 5.77 -17.88 -10.07
CA SER A 14 6.16 -19.25 -9.67
C SER A 14 7.53 -19.65 -10.24
N ILE A 15 7.85 -19.25 -11.48
CA ILE A 15 9.15 -19.52 -12.10
C ILE A 15 10.25 -18.67 -11.47
N PHE A 16 10.00 -17.39 -11.19
CA PHE A 16 10.95 -16.48 -10.56
C PHE A 16 11.28 -16.88 -9.12
N SER A 17 10.31 -17.50 -8.43
CA SER A 17 10.51 -18.02 -7.07
C SER A 17 11.18 -19.39 -7.02
N HIS A 18 11.43 -20.04 -8.16
CA HIS A 18 12.11 -21.33 -8.22
C HIS A 18 13.46 -21.27 -7.50
N THR A 19 13.83 -22.34 -6.79
CA THR A 19 15.04 -22.40 -5.97
C THR A 19 16.30 -22.53 -6.81
N ASP A 20 16.19 -23.23 -7.94
CA ASP A 20 17.25 -23.35 -8.93
C ASP A 20 17.40 -22.06 -9.75
N SER A 21 18.56 -21.41 -9.60
CA SER A 21 18.91 -20.20 -10.34
C SER A 21 19.22 -20.46 -11.81
N GLU A 22 19.66 -21.66 -12.20
CA GLU A 22 19.91 -21.98 -13.61
C GLU A 22 18.60 -22.02 -14.40
N ILE A 23 17.51 -22.41 -13.73
CA ILE A 23 16.16 -22.40 -14.29
C ILE A 23 15.57 -21.00 -14.28
N SER A 24 15.59 -20.29 -13.14
CA SER A 24 14.86 -19.01 -12.99
C SER A 24 15.53 -17.82 -13.66
N THR A 25 16.87 -17.75 -13.63
CA THR A 25 17.65 -16.59 -14.11
C THR A 25 17.38 -16.23 -15.57
N PRO A 26 17.36 -17.17 -16.55
CA PRO A 26 17.05 -16.86 -17.94
C PRO A 26 15.68 -16.21 -18.13
N TYR A 27 14.65 -16.70 -17.42
CA TYR A 27 13.31 -16.12 -17.49
C TYR A 27 13.25 -14.74 -16.84
N ILE A 28 13.92 -14.55 -15.71
CA ILE A 28 14.01 -13.25 -15.04
C ILE A 28 14.63 -12.22 -15.99
N HIS A 29 15.80 -12.50 -16.57
CA HIS A 29 16.46 -11.57 -17.50
C HIS A 29 15.63 -11.29 -18.75
N ALA A 30 14.92 -12.29 -19.27
CA ALA A 30 14.12 -12.12 -20.48
C ALA A 30 12.79 -11.37 -20.25
N LEU A 31 12.21 -11.45 -19.04
CA LEU A 31 10.82 -11.05 -18.80
C LEU A 31 10.66 -9.96 -17.74
N ALA A 32 11.53 -9.88 -16.73
CA ALA A 32 11.44 -8.83 -15.72
C ALA A 32 11.52 -7.41 -16.32
N PRO A 33 12.42 -7.11 -17.29
CA PRO A 33 12.45 -5.78 -17.92
C PRO A 33 11.12 -5.41 -18.59
N ARG A 34 10.50 -6.34 -19.30
CA ARG A 34 9.20 -6.15 -19.97
C ARG A 34 8.06 -5.92 -18.98
N ILE A 35 8.09 -6.58 -17.83
CA ILE A 35 7.11 -6.37 -16.77
C ILE A 35 7.29 -4.96 -16.17
N LEU A 36 8.52 -4.52 -15.94
CA LEU A 36 8.81 -3.16 -15.44
C LEU A 36 8.39 -2.08 -16.43
N GLU A 37 8.65 -2.27 -17.73
CA GLU A 37 8.18 -1.38 -18.81
C GLU A 37 6.66 -1.27 -18.80
N TYR A 38 5.95 -2.40 -18.75
CA TYR A 38 4.49 -2.42 -18.64
C TYR A 38 3.99 -1.66 -17.40
N LEU A 39 4.58 -1.90 -16.23
CA LEU A 39 4.21 -1.23 -14.98
C LEU A 39 4.44 0.29 -15.06
N HIS A 40 5.54 0.71 -15.67
CA HIS A 40 5.86 2.11 -15.87
C HIS A 40 4.79 2.83 -16.73
N GLU A 41 4.21 2.16 -17.72
CA GLU A 41 3.18 2.74 -18.58
C GLU A 41 1.76 2.64 -18.03
N ALA A 42 1.45 1.57 -17.29
CA ALA A 42 0.10 1.20 -16.92
C ALA A 42 -0.39 1.86 -15.62
N HIS A 43 0.51 2.14 -14.67
CA HIS A 43 0.14 2.62 -13.34
C HIS A 43 -0.64 3.95 -13.33
N SER A 44 -0.49 4.77 -14.38
CA SER A 44 -1.15 6.07 -14.50
C SER A 44 -2.52 6.03 -15.21
N ARG A 45 -2.90 4.88 -15.78
CA ARG A 45 -4.07 4.76 -16.69
C ARG A 45 -5.04 3.64 -16.31
N VAL A 46 -4.98 3.12 -15.08
CA VAL A 46 -5.85 2.02 -14.65
C VAL A 46 -7.33 2.40 -14.74
N SER A 47 -8.10 1.58 -15.44
CA SER A 47 -9.51 1.86 -15.76
C SER A 47 -10.45 0.72 -15.38
N SER A 48 -9.93 -0.50 -15.22
CA SER A 48 -10.71 -1.70 -14.89
C SER A 48 -10.12 -2.51 -13.73
N GLN A 49 -10.95 -3.37 -13.13
CA GLN A 49 -10.50 -4.29 -12.08
C GLN A 49 -9.47 -5.30 -12.58
N GLY A 50 -9.60 -5.77 -13.82
CA GLY A 50 -8.63 -6.69 -14.40
C GLY A 50 -7.26 -6.03 -14.64
N GLU A 51 -7.23 -4.75 -15.03
CA GLU A 51 -5.97 -4.00 -15.15
C GLU A 51 -5.33 -3.76 -13.80
N LEU A 52 -6.12 -3.41 -12.79
CA LEU A 52 -5.65 -3.29 -11.41
C LEU A 52 -5.02 -4.61 -10.96
N GLN A 53 -5.70 -5.73 -11.14
CA GLN A 53 -5.17 -7.06 -10.77
C GLN A 53 -3.87 -7.34 -11.52
N LEU A 54 -3.82 -7.12 -12.82
CA LEU A 54 -2.60 -7.33 -13.61
C LEU A 54 -1.42 -6.50 -13.10
N ILE A 55 -1.67 -5.23 -12.73
CA ILE A 55 -0.65 -4.35 -12.12
C ILE A 55 -0.19 -4.92 -10.78
N THR A 56 -1.11 -5.28 -9.89
CA THR A 56 -0.75 -5.77 -8.55
C THR A 56 0.02 -7.09 -8.59
N GLU A 57 -0.35 -8.01 -9.49
CA GLU A 57 0.37 -9.28 -9.69
C GLU A 57 1.76 -9.02 -10.29
N SER A 58 1.85 -8.08 -11.24
CA SER A 58 3.13 -7.70 -11.85
C SER A 58 4.08 -7.06 -10.83
N VAL A 59 3.57 -6.22 -9.92
CA VAL A 59 4.36 -5.65 -8.82
C VAL A 59 4.84 -6.76 -7.88
N SER A 60 3.95 -7.67 -7.46
CA SER A 60 4.33 -8.81 -6.60
C SER A 60 5.45 -9.65 -7.22
N ALA A 61 5.33 -9.99 -8.50
CA ALA A 61 6.34 -10.75 -9.23
C ALA A 61 7.72 -10.05 -9.24
N MET A 62 7.75 -8.72 -9.37
CA MET A 62 9.00 -7.96 -9.32
C MET A 62 9.56 -7.82 -7.91
N GLU A 63 8.71 -7.69 -6.90
CA GLU A 63 9.14 -7.58 -5.51
C GLU A 63 9.81 -8.86 -4.99
N LEU A 64 9.43 -10.04 -5.52
CA LEU A 64 10.12 -11.30 -5.24
C LEU A 64 11.60 -11.30 -5.63
N LEU A 65 11.96 -10.46 -6.59
CA LEU A 65 13.34 -10.37 -7.08
C LEU A 65 14.21 -9.51 -6.17
N ILE A 66 13.65 -8.59 -5.38
CA ILE A 66 14.43 -7.70 -4.51
C ILE A 66 15.36 -8.45 -3.55
N PRO A 67 14.92 -9.45 -2.76
CA PRO A 67 15.82 -10.19 -1.88
C PRO A 67 16.81 -11.08 -2.64
N ARG A 68 16.51 -11.44 -3.89
CA ARG A 68 17.35 -12.29 -4.76
C ARG A 68 18.35 -11.49 -5.60
N THR A 69 18.19 -10.17 -5.65
CA THR A 69 19.07 -9.27 -6.39
C THR A 69 20.32 -9.00 -5.57
N LEU A 70 21.47 -9.02 -6.24
CA LEU A 70 22.76 -8.68 -5.65
C LEU A 70 22.70 -7.27 -5.02
N PRO A 71 23.34 -7.05 -3.86
CA PRO A 71 23.25 -5.77 -3.13
C PRO A 71 23.55 -4.53 -3.99
N GLU A 72 24.51 -4.62 -4.91
CA GLU A 72 24.90 -3.55 -5.82
C GLU A 72 23.78 -3.11 -6.79
N HIS A 73 22.89 -4.03 -7.18
CA HIS A 73 21.78 -3.76 -8.10
C HIS A 73 20.44 -3.58 -7.39
N ARG A 74 20.36 -3.91 -6.10
CA ARG A 74 19.12 -3.82 -5.32
C ARG A 74 18.58 -2.40 -5.26
N ASN A 75 19.47 -1.41 -5.15
CA ASN A 75 19.08 0.00 -5.13
C ASN A 75 18.35 0.42 -6.42
N GLU A 76 18.76 -0.10 -7.58
CA GLU A 76 18.12 0.20 -8.86
C GLU A 76 16.72 -0.40 -8.93
N LEU A 77 16.58 -1.70 -8.59
CA LEU A 77 15.28 -2.38 -8.61
C LEU A 77 14.29 -1.75 -7.62
N VAL A 78 14.73 -1.48 -6.39
CA VAL A 78 13.91 -0.78 -5.38
C VAL A 78 13.54 0.61 -5.88
N GLY A 79 14.48 1.34 -6.48
CA GLY A 79 14.22 2.68 -7.02
C GLY A 79 13.18 2.71 -8.14
N VAL A 80 13.22 1.74 -9.04
CA VAL A 80 12.21 1.60 -10.10
C VAL A 80 10.84 1.31 -9.49
N LEU A 81 10.74 0.34 -8.59
CA LEU A 81 9.46 -0.02 -7.95
C LEU A 81 8.89 1.12 -7.10
N VAL A 82 9.73 1.78 -6.29
CA VAL A 82 9.31 2.96 -5.52
C VAL A 82 8.84 4.07 -6.45
N GLY A 83 9.54 4.32 -7.56
CA GLY A 83 9.13 5.32 -8.56
C GLY A 83 7.76 5.01 -9.17
N ILE A 84 7.52 3.77 -9.57
CA ILE A 84 6.22 3.32 -10.11
C ILE A 84 5.11 3.51 -9.08
N MET A 85 5.36 3.07 -7.84
CA MET A 85 4.35 3.11 -6.78
C MET A 85 4.04 4.53 -6.33
N VAL A 86 5.05 5.41 -6.23
CA VAL A 86 4.83 6.84 -6.00
C VAL A 86 4.10 7.49 -7.18
N GLY A 87 4.43 7.10 -8.42
CA GLY A 87 3.73 7.52 -9.63
C GLY A 87 2.24 7.18 -9.64
N ALA A 88 1.87 6.08 -8.99
CA ALA A 88 0.47 5.63 -8.85
C ALA A 88 -0.32 6.41 -7.78
N LEU A 89 0.34 7.17 -6.90
CA LEU A 89 -0.33 7.92 -5.85
C LEU A 89 -1.12 9.10 -6.41
N GLN A 90 -2.40 9.20 -6.06
CA GLN A 90 -3.22 10.36 -6.40
C GLN A 90 -3.16 11.44 -5.31
N ASP A 91 -3.51 12.67 -5.68
CA ASP A 91 -3.81 13.71 -4.70
C ASP A 91 -5.05 13.30 -3.90
N THR A 92 -4.91 13.24 -2.58
CA THR A 92 -5.98 12.81 -1.68
C THR A 92 -7.22 13.71 -1.78
N ASN A 93 -7.05 15.00 -2.07
CA ASN A 93 -8.16 15.94 -2.27
C ASN A 93 -9.00 15.60 -3.51
N ARG A 94 -8.41 14.90 -4.49
CA ARG A 94 -9.04 14.51 -5.74
C ARG A 94 -9.44 13.03 -5.76
N LEU A 95 -9.18 12.30 -4.70
CA LEU A 95 -9.37 10.85 -4.65
C LEU A 95 -10.84 10.43 -4.81
N SER A 96 -11.78 11.25 -4.36
CA SER A 96 -13.22 11.04 -4.58
C SER A 96 -13.63 11.17 -6.06
N SER A 97 -12.87 11.93 -6.86
CA SER A 97 -13.18 12.21 -8.27
C SER A 97 -12.58 11.20 -9.27
N VAL A 98 -11.60 10.39 -8.86
CA VAL A 98 -11.01 9.38 -9.77
C VAL A 98 -11.88 8.13 -9.84
N ASN A 99 -11.60 7.22 -10.78
CA ASN A 99 -12.33 5.95 -10.87
C ASN A 99 -11.97 5.00 -9.68
N GLN A 100 -12.82 4.01 -9.42
CA GLN A 100 -12.61 3.07 -8.31
C GLN A 100 -11.29 2.27 -8.41
N PRO A 101 -10.91 1.69 -9.56
CA PRO A 101 -9.62 1.00 -9.71
C PRO A 101 -8.41 1.90 -9.38
N THR A 102 -8.44 3.18 -9.78
CA THR A 102 -7.38 4.15 -9.49
C THR A 102 -7.28 4.43 -7.99
N ARG A 103 -8.42 4.57 -7.29
CA ARG A 103 -8.41 4.68 -5.82
C ARG A 103 -7.79 3.47 -5.15
N GLN A 104 -8.15 2.27 -5.60
CA GLN A 104 -7.61 1.02 -5.06
C GLN A 104 -6.11 0.89 -5.34
N LEU A 105 -5.67 1.27 -6.54
CA LEU A 105 -4.25 1.32 -6.88
C LEU A 105 -3.48 2.30 -5.99
N HIS A 106 -4.03 3.48 -5.71
CA HIS A 106 -3.44 4.44 -4.77
C HIS A 106 -3.27 3.83 -3.36
N GLN A 107 -4.31 3.16 -2.84
CA GLN A 107 -4.25 2.52 -1.53
C GLN A 107 -3.25 1.37 -1.49
N TYR A 108 -3.26 0.51 -2.50
CA TYR A 108 -2.27 -0.56 -2.69
C TYR A 108 -0.86 0.00 -2.73
N ALA A 109 -0.64 1.05 -3.52
CA ALA A 109 0.66 1.68 -3.68
C ALA A 109 1.20 2.24 -2.36
N LEU A 110 0.35 2.95 -1.62
CA LEU A 110 0.72 3.50 -0.32
C LEU A 110 1.08 2.40 0.69
N ALA A 111 0.29 1.32 0.74
CA ALA A 111 0.56 0.19 1.63
C ALA A 111 1.88 -0.53 1.28
N ARG A 112 2.19 -0.72 0.00
CA ARG A 112 3.47 -1.31 -0.43
C ARG A 112 4.65 -0.40 -0.12
N LEU A 113 4.54 0.92 -0.35
CA LEU A 113 5.59 1.88 0.01
C LEU A 113 5.87 1.87 1.52
N GLN A 114 4.83 1.81 2.34
CA GLN A 114 4.94 1.68 3.80
C GLN A 114 5.60 0.36 4.23
N LYS A 115 5.48 -0.71 3.43
CA LYS A 115 6.15 -1.99 3.66
C LYS A 115 7.62 -1.98 3.21
N ILE A 116 7.90 -1.44 2.02
CA ILE A 116 9.25 -1.39 1.44
C ILE A 116 10.18 -0.51 2.28
N GLY A 117 9.70 0.62 2.80
CA GLY A 117 10.52 1.57 3.56
C GLY A 117 11.30 0.94 4.73
N PRO A 118 10.64 0.24 5.66
CA PRO A 118 11.32 -0.50 6.73
C PRO A 118 12.11 -1.73 6.26
N GLN A 119 11.69 -2.38 5.17
CA GLN A 119 12.32 -3.61 4.67
C GLN A 119 13.65 -3.33 3.95
N TYR A 120 13.77 -2.19 3.26
CA TYR A 120 14.94 -1.78 2.47
C TYR A 120 15.30 -0.31 2.76
N PRO A 121 15.68 0.02 4.01
CA PRO A 121 15.76 1.40 4.46
C PRO A 121 16.87 2.21 3.76
N GLN A 122 17.96 1.57 3.36
CA GLN A 122 19.07 2.27 2.71
C GLN A 122 18.71 2.63 1.27
N GLU A 123 18.18 1.66 0.53
CA GLU A 123 17.72 1.82 -0.85
C GLU A 123 16.57 2.82 -0.92
N PHE A 124 15.57 2.69 -0.03
CA PHE A 124 14.44 3.60 0.02
C PHE A 124 14.87 5.05 0.32
N ARG A 125 15.78 5.27 1.29
CA ARG A 125 16.34 6.59 1.57
C ARG A 125 17.13 7.16 0.40
N THR A 126 17.92 6.33 -0.27
CA THR A 126 18.71 6.73 -1.44
C THR A 126 17.80 7.25 -2.55
N VAL A 127 16.69 6.55 -2.81
CA VAL A 127 15.69 6.94 -3.80
C VAL A 127 15.02 8.27 -3.42
N LEU A 128 14.56 8.42 -2.17
CA LEU A 128 13.90 9.65 -1.73
C LEU A 128 14.84 10.86 -1.61
N THR A 129 16.14 10.63 -1.44
CA THR A 129 17.16 11.69 -1.39
C THR A 129 17.57 12.13 -2.80
N SER A 130 17.71 11.18 -3.72
CA SER A 130 18.03 11.48 -5.13
C SER A 130 16.87 12.10 -5.91
N LYS A 131 15.62 11.87 -5.47
CA LYS A 131 14.39 12.32 -6.14
C LYS A 131 13.44 13.03 -5.17
N PRO A 132 13.68 14.31 -4.82
CA PRO A 132 12.89 15.05 -3.85
C PRO A 132 11.40 15.14 -4.21
N GLU A 133 11.06 15.16 -5.50
CA GLU A 133 9.68 15.17 -6.00
C GLU A 133 8.91 13.91 -5.60
N LEU A 134 9.56 12.74 -5.62
CA LEU A 134 8.94 11.48 -5.18
C LEU A 134 8.67 11.51 -3.68
N ARG A 135 9.62 12.06 -2.91
CA ARG A 135 9.49 12.23 -1.46
C ARG A 135 8.30 13.12 -1.12
N LEU A 136 8.20 14.30 -1.74
CA LEU A 136 7.10 15.23 -1.50
C LEU A 136 5.74 14.60 -1.82
N ARG A 137 5.65 13.84 -2.92
CA ARG A 137 4.41 13.15 -3.31
C ARG A 137 4.02 12.06 -2.31
N LEU A 138 4.98 11.28 -1.81
CA LEU A 138 4.73 10.29 -0.77
C LEU A 138 4.29 10.94 0.56
N GLU A 139 4.98 11.99 1.00
CA GLU A 139 4.62 12.72 2.23
C GLU A 139 3.22 13.33 2.15
N SER A 140 2.86 13.91 1.00
CA SER A 140 1.51 14.44 0.74
C SER A 140 0.44 13.34 0.81
N ALA A 141 0.67 12.19 0.18
CA ALA A 141 -0.26 11.06 0.22
C ALA A 141 -0.44 10.48 1.64
N LEU A 142 0.65 10.39 2.42
CA LEU A 142 0.60 9.93 3.81
C LEU A 142 -0.17 10.91 4.70
N ARG A 143 0.05 12.22 4.53
CA ARG A 143 -0.70 13.25 5.26
C ARG A 143 -2.19 13.16 4.94
N GLY A 144 -2.54 13.05 3.66
CA GLY A 144 -3.93 12.90 3.25
C GLY A 144 -4.59 11.63 3.80
N GLN A 145 -3.86 10.51 3.86
CA GLN A 145 -4.34 9.27 4.50
C GLN A 145 -4.64 9.50 5.99
N GLN A 146 -3.77 10.20 6.71
CA GLN A 146 -3.95 10.49 8.13
C GLN A 146 -5.16 11.38 8.37
N GLU A 147 -5.33 12.46 7.60
CA GLU A 147 -6.47 13.36 7.68
C GLU A 147 -7.80 12.65 7.38
N ALA A 148 -7.81 11.76 6.38
CA ALA A 148 -8.99 10.96 6.06
C ALA A 148 -9.38 10.02 7.20
N ARG A 149 -8.41 9.39 7.87
CA ARG A 149 -8.65 8.54 9.05
C ARG A 149 -9.20 9.34 10.23
N SER A 150 -8.61 10.50 10.54
CA SER A 150 -9.08 11.36 11.64
C SER A 150 -10.51 11.86 11.46
N LYS A 151 -10.96 12.12 10.22
CA LYS A 151 -12.35 12.49 9.91
C LYS A 151 -13.34 11.33 10.17
N VAL A 152 -12.93 10.10 9.91
CA VAL A 152 -13.77 8.91 10.19
C VAL A 152 -13.88 8.69 11.70
N ASP A 153 -12.77 8.76 12.44
CA ASP A 153 -12.78 8.59 13.90
C ASP A 153 -13.59 9.68 14.63
N SER A 154 -13.53 10.93 14.16
CA SER A 154 -14.33 12.02 14.74
C SER A 154 -15.84 11.89 14.43
N SER A 155 -16.22 11.22 13.33
CA SER A 155 -17.62 10.89 13.04
C SER A 155 -18.16 9.72 13.87
N LEU A 156 -17.32 8.73 14.19
CA LEU A 156 -17.68 7.60 15.06
C LEU A 156 -17.75 7.99 16.54
N GLY A 157 -17.00 9.03 16.95
CA GLY A 157 -17.04 9.58 18.31
C GLY A 157 -18.24 10.50 18.62
N GLN A 158 -19.05 10.86 17.63
CA GLN A 158 -20.25 11.70 17.84
C GLN A 158 -21.56 10.90 18.00
N ASP A 159 -21.55 9.58 17.77
CA ASP A 159 -22.76 8.75 17.85
C ASP A 159 -22.91 8.00 19.20
N SER A 160 -22.06 8.29 20.19
CA SER A 160 -22.13 7.69 21.54
C SER A 160 -22.61 8.66 22.64
N MET A 161 -23.24 9.80 22.29
CA MET A 161 -23.80 10.76 23.27
C MET A 161 -25.29 10.56 23.60
N GLN A 162 -25.85 9.37 23.38
CA GLN A 162 -27.14 8.98 23.96
C GLN A 162 -27.03 7.57 24.53
N HIS A 163 -26.64 7.46 25.79
CA HIS A 163 -27.20 6.54 26.79
C HIS A 163 -26.53 6.87 28.13
N GLN A 164 -27.22 7.66 28.95
CA GLN A 164 -26.82 7.94 30.32
C GLN A 164 -27.26 6.74 31.20
N PRO A 165 -26.36 5.89 31.73
CA PRO A 165 -26.78 4.89 32.70
C PRO A 165 -27.05 5.60 34.03
N THR A 166 -28.33 5.79 34.34
CA THR A 166 -28.77 6.34 35.63
C THR A 166 -28.60 5.28 36.71
N ILE A 167 -27.41 5.20 37.31
CA ILE A 167 -27.22 4.50 38.58
C ILE A 167 -27.68 5.45 39.69
N LYS A 168 -28.94 5.33 40.12
CA LYS A 168 -29.43 5.95 41.35
C LYS A 168 -29.10 5.04 42.52
N LEU A 169 -27.94 5.24 43.14
CA LEU A 169 -27.66 4.67 44.46
C LEU A 169 -28.40 5.52 45.50
N LYS A 170 -29.61 5.11 45.88
CA LYS A 170 -30.29 5.66 47.05
C LYS A 170 -29.84 4.88 48.28
N THR A 171 -28.92 5.45 49.05
CA THR A 171 -28.68 5.03 50.43
C THR A 171 -29.43 5.98 51.35
N ASP A 172 -30.68 5.63 51.68
CA ASP A 172 -31.40 6.22 52.80
C ASP A 172 -30.83 5.63 54.11
N PHE A 173 -30.23 6.47 54.94
CA PHE A 173 -29.75 6.10 56.29
C PHE A 173 -30.68 6.62 57.40
N SER A 174 -31.96 6.78 57.10
CA SER A 174 -32.97 7.04 58.13
C SER A 174 -33.36 5.72 58.80
N ASN A 175 -32.52 5.20 59.72
CA ASN A 175 -32.95 4.25 60.77
C ASN A 175 -31.91 3.92 61.86
N PHE A 176 -30.76 4.60 61.93
CA PHE A 176 -29.83 4.43 63.06
C PHE A 176 -29.73 5.71 63.90
N ALA A 177 -30.87 6.15 64.43
CA ALA A 177 -30.93 7.07 65.56
C ALA A 177 -31.49 6.33 66.78
N SER A 178 -30.58 6.04 67.71
CA SER A 178 -30.76 5.93 69.17
C SER A 178 -31.76 4.93 69.76
N LYS A 179 -31.24 4.08 70.65
CA LYS A 179 -31.59 4.22 72.08
C LYS A 179 -30.53 3.65 73.01
N THR A 180 -30.05 4.53 73.88
CA THR A 180 -29.77 4.25 75.29
C THR A 180 -31.06 3.89 76.02
#